data_AF-A0A800DLY0-F1
#
_entry.id   AF-A0A800DLY0-F1
#
_cell.length_a   1.000
_cell.length_b   1.000
_cell.length_c   1.000
_cell.angle_alpha   90.00
_cell.angle_beta   90.00
_cell.angle_gamma   90.00
#
_symmetry.space_group_name_H-M   'P 1'
#
loop_
_entity.id
_entity.type
_entity.pdbx_description
1 polymer ?
#
loop_
_entity_poly.entity_id
_entity_poly.type
_entity_poly.pdbx_seq_one_letter_code
_entity_poly.pdbx_strand_id
1 'polypeptide(L)'
;MGTEARIEILRALREEALHAGTERAIARQHESGKLTARERLEALLDKGSFQEIDQFVRHQAIGFGIEDKRPLGDAVVTGHGTIDGRPVFVFAEDFTVFGGSLGKVVADKICKILDLALETGTPVVGLKDSGGARIQEGVTSLDGYGRIFERNVRASGVIPQISVIMGPCAGGAVYSPALTDFVFQVDQTSHMFITGPDVIRAVTGEEVTMEELGGASAHASKSGVTHFVYPTGKDALDAVRYLLSFLPRNNMETPPYYAPADSPDRADDALDAIIPDEANQPYDMKKVIGRVFDDGDFFEVHEAWAQNIVVGFARLDGHTMGVVANQPSVLAGTLDIAASEKAARFVRFCDAFNIPLVTFVDVPGFLPGVDQEHGGIIRHGAKLLYAYCEATVPRLSVVTRKAYG
;
A
#
# COMPACT_ATOMS: atom_id res chain seq x y z
N MET A 1 49.37 4.29 -0.50
CA MET A 1 48.26 4.23 0.48
C MET A 1 48.12 2.78 0.92
N GLY A 2 48.37 2.48 2.21
CA GLY A 2 48.29 1.11 2.75
C GLY A 2 46.85 0.61 2.91
N THR A 3 46.66 -0.69 3.14
CA THR A 3 45.34 -1.32 3.32
C THR A 3 44.54 -0.69 4.46
N GLU A 4 45.18 -0.43 5.60
CA GLU A 4 44.55 0.19 6.78
C GLU A 4 43.96 1.57 6.47
N ALA A 5 44.72 2.42 5.77
CA ALA A 5 44.24 3.72 5.34
C ALA A 5 43.03 3.63 4.39
N ARG A 6 42.96 2.61 3.53
CA ARG A 6 41.80 2.37 2.66
C ARG A 6 40.57 1.91 3.44
N ILE A 7 40.76 1.13 4.51
CA ILE A 7 39.67 0.70 5.40
C ILE A 7 39.08 1.89 6.15
N GLU A 8 39.92 2.79 6.67
CA GLU A 8 39.45 4.01 7.33
C GLU A 8 38.67 4.94 6.38
N ILE A 9 39.11 5.07 5.13
CA ILE A 9 38.35 5.81 4.10
C ILE A 9 36.97 5.17 3.89
N LEU A 10 36.89 3.84 3.82
CA LEU A 10 35.61 3.15 3.68
C LEU A 10 34.70 3.36 4.90
N ARG A 11 35.25 3.33 6.12
CA ARG A 11 34.50 3.61 7.36
C ARG A 11 33.95 5.04 7.36
N ALA A 12 34.78 6.02 6.99
CA ALA A 12 34.35 7.42 6.88
C ALA A 12 33.24 7.62 5.84
N LEU A 13 33.33 6.96 4.67
CA LEU A 13 32.28 7.01 3.65
C LEU A 13 30.96 6.38 4.12
N ARG A 14 31.02 5.33 4.94
CA ARG A 14 29.81 4.72 5.55
C ARG A 14 29.14 5.70 6.49
N GLU A 15 29.90 6.31 7.40
CA GLU A 15 29.37 7.33 8.31
C GLU A 15 28.77 8.53 7.55
N GLU A 16 29.45 9.03 6.52
CA GLU A 16 28.93 10.11 5.66
C GLU A 16 27.60 9.71 4.98
N ALA A 17 27.48 8.48 4.49
CA ALA A 17 26.26 7.99 3.84
C ALA A 17 25.10 7.71 4.81
N LEU A 18 25.39 7.41 6.07
CA LEU A 18 24.38 7.29 7.13
C LEU A 18 23.78 8.66 7.47
N HIS A 19 24.55 9.73 7.30
CA HIS A 19 24.19 11.11 7.62
C HIS A 19 24.20 12.03 6.38
N ALA A 20 23.65 11.54 5.25
CA ALA A 20 23.59 12.28 4.00
C ALA A 20 22.77 13.60 4.11
N GLY A 21 21.77 13.61 4.99
CA GLY A 21 21.02 14.80 5.36
C GLY A 21 21.75 15.66 6.39
N THR A 22 21.55 16.98 6.34
CA THR A 22 22.08 17.88 7.37
C THR A 22 21.37 17.65 8.70
N GLU A 23 22.07 17.81 9.84
CA GLU A 23 21.46 17.71 11.19
C GLU A 23 20.19 18.55 11.34
N ARG A 24 20.18 19.78 10.79
CA ARG A 24 19.00 20.65 10.79
C ARG A 24 17.80 20.05 10.05
N ALA A 25 18.03 19.32 8.96
CA ALA A 25 16.98 18.67 8.20
C ALA A 25 16.43 17.43 8.93
N ILE A 26 17.31 16.68 9.59
CA ILE A 26 16.93 15.55 10.46
C ILE A 26 16.09 16.05 11.64
N ALA A 27 16.54 17.09 12.34
CA ALA A 27 15.80 17.69 13.46
C ALA A 27 14.40 18.15 13.02
N ARG A 28 14.28 18.82 11.86
CA ARG A 28 12.98 19.21 11.30
C ARG A 28 12.08 18.03 10.96
N GLN A 29 12.66 16.94 10.45
CA GLN A 29 11.91 15.71 10.17
C GLN A 29 11.30 15.16 11.48
N HIS A 30 12.10 15.08 12.55
CA HIS A 30 11.63 14.63 13.86
C HIS A 30 10.64 15.59 14.51
N GLU A 31 10.84 16.91 14.41
CA GLU A 31 9.91 17.94 14.88
C GLU A 31 8.53 17.83 14.21
N SER A 32 8.49 17.36 12.96
CA SER A 32 7.25 17.08 12.24
C SER A 32 6.59 15.73 12.60
N GLY A 33 7.11 15.03 13.60
CA GLY A 33 6.61 13.71 14.04
C GLY A 33 6.97 12.56 13.09
N LYS A 34 7.92 12.77 12.17
CA LYS A 34 8.32 11.78 11.16
C LYS A 34 9.67 11.17 11.49
N LEU A 35 9.80 9.87 11.24
CA LEU A 35 11.09 9.18 11.22
C LEU A 35 11.88 9.52 9.95
N THR A 36 13.21 9.39 10.00
CA THR A 36 14.09 9.39 8.83
C THR A 36 13.92 8.11 8.00
N ALA A 37 14.42 8.11 6.75
CA ALA A 37 14.35 6.94 5.88
C ALA A 37 14.98 5.68 6.51
N ARG A 38 16.12 5.83 7.18
CA ARG A 38 16.84 4.70 7.81
C ARG A 38 16.14 4.21 9.08
N GLU A 39 15.62 5.10 9.91
CA GLU A 39 14.83 4.73 11.10
C GLU A 39 13.55 3.97 10.70
N ARG A 40 12.91 4.36 9.59
CA ARG A 40 11.75 3.61 9.06
C ARG A 40 12.14 2.20 8.62
N LEU A 41 13.28 2.03 7.96
CA LEU A 41 13.78 0.71 7.56
C LEU A 41 14.13 -0.17 8.77
N GLU A 42 14.73 0.42 9.80
CA GLU A 42 15.03 -0.29 11.06
C GLU A 42 13.75 -0.70 11.80
N ALA A 43 12.70 0.13 11.77
CA ALA A 43 11.40 -0.22 12.35
C ALA A 43 10.66 -1.30 11.55
N LEU A 44 10.78 -1.29 10.22
CA LEU A 44 10.09 -2.23 9.34
C LEU A 44 10.73 -3.63 9.36
N LEU A 45 12.07 -3.69 9.26
CA LEU A 45 12.81 -4.92 9.04
C LEU A 45 13.24 -5.58 10.35
N ASP A 46 13.47 -6.89 10.30
CA ASP A 46 14.01 -7.62 11.44
C ASP A 46 15.40 -7.09 11.81
N LYS A 47 15.67 -7.00 13.11
CA LYS A 47 16.89 -6.41 13.66
C LYS A 47 18.15 -7.02 13.03
N GLY A 48 18.97 -6.16 12.42
CA GLY A 48 20.26 -6.55 11.82
C GLY A 48 20.15 -7.28 10.47
N SER A 49 18.95 -7.37 9.88
CA SER A 49 18.75 -8.05 8.59
C SER A 49 19.05 -7.17 7.36
N PHE A 50 18.98 -5.84 7.50
CA PHE A 50 19.08 -4.93 6.36
C PHE A 50 20.47 -4.95 5.70
N GLN A 51 20.48 -5.15 4.38
CA GLN A 51 21.64 -5.07 3.51
C GLN A 51 21.41 -3.97 2.48
N GLU A 52 22.11 -2.85 2.64
CA GLU A 52 22.00 -1.70 1.76
C GLU A 52 22.72 -1.93 0.43
N ILE A 53 22.08 -1.52 -0.67
CA ILE A 53 22.63 -1.55 -2.03
C ILE A 53 22.81 -0.11 -2.52
N ASP A 54 23.91 0.14 -3.23
CA ASP A 54 24.23 1.45 -3.81
C ASP A 54 24.34 2.58 -2.75
N GLN A 55 24.91 2.27 -1.58
CA GLN A 55 25.09 3.24 -0.49
C GLN A 55 25.92 4.48 -0.89
N PHE A 56 26.89 4.32 -1.79
CA PHE A 56 27.86 5.38 -2.13
C PHE A 56 27.62 6.07 -3.48
N VAL A 57 26.54 5.75 -4.18
CA VAL A 57 26.27 6.39 -5.48
C VAL A 57 25.94 7.87 -5.28
N ARG A 58 26.21 8.68 -6.30
CA ARG A 58 25.98 10.13 -6.31
C ARG A 58 25.40 10.53 -7.65
N HIS A 59 24.52 11.53 -7.69
CA HIS A 59 24.05 12.08 -8.95
C HIS A 59 25.23 12.70 -9.74
N GLN A 60 25.13 12.63 -11.06
CA GLN A 60 26.12 13.19 -11.99
C GLN A 60 25.62 14.47 -12.67
N ALA A 61 24.44 14.96 -12.28
CA ALA A 61 23.86 16.18 -12.80
C ALA A 61 24.80 17.38 -12.67
N ILE A 62 24.69 18.28 -13.66
CA ILE A 62 25.42 19.53 -13.80
C ILE A 62 24.44 20.65 -14.11
N GLY A 63 24.73 21.85 -13.62
CA GLY A 63 23.88 23.03 -13.82
C GLY A 63 22.97 23.31 -12.63
N PHE A 64 22.48 24.55 -12.56
CA PHE A 64 21.69 25.07 -11.45
C PHE A 64 22.38 24.96 -10.07
N GLY A 65 23.72 24.78 -10.04
CA GLY A 65 24.52 24.66 -8.81
C GLY A 65 24.37 23.31 -8.10
N ILE A 66 23.75 22.30 -8.73
CA ILE A 66 23.54 20.99 -8.09
C ILE A 66 24.86 20.22 -7.96
N GLU A 67 25.83 20.47 -8.83
CA GLU A 67 27.16 19.86 -8.81
C GLU A 67 27.94 20.09 -7.50
N ASP A 68 27.64 21.18 -6.79
CA ASP A 68 28.30 21.55 -5.53
C ASP A 68 27.84 20.69 -4.35
N LYS A 69 26.72 19.98 -4.48
CA LYS A 69 26.14 19.16 -3.42
C LYS A 69 25.82 17.77 -3.95
N ARG A 70 26.70 16.79 -3.72
CA ARG A 70 26.52 15.40 -4.20
C ARG A 70 26.50 14.40 -3.03
N PRO A 71 25.39 14.34 -2.27
CA PRO A 71 25.27 13.46 -1.11
C PRO A 71 25.39 11.98 -1.51
N LEU A 72 26.02 11.17 -0.66
CA LEU A 72 26.11 9.72 -0.85
C LEU A 72 24.72 9.08 -0.75
N GLY A 73 24.47 8.11 -1.62
CA GLY A 73 23.21 7.39 -1.73
C GLY A 73 22.14 8.12 -2.56
N ASP A 74 22.31 9.43 -2.78
CA ASP A 74 21.27 10.34 -3.26
C ASP A 74 20.02 10.29 -2.35
N ALA A 75 18.87 10.79 -2.78
CA ALA A 75 17.67 10.93 -1.95
C ALA A 75 16.87 9.64 -1.68
N VAL A 76 17.50 8.47 -1.71
CA VAL A 76 16.84 7.18 -1.43
C VAL A 76 17.80 6.15 -0.83
N VAL A 77 17.32 5.43 0.17
CA VAL A 77 17.99 4.24 0.73
C VAL A 77 17.34 3.00 0.13
N THR A 78 18.13 2.06 -0.37
CA THR A 78 17.64 0.87 -1.09
C THR A 78 18.34 -0.37 -0.61
N GLY A 79 17.65 -1.51 -0.58
CA GLY A 79 18.27 -2.78 -0.23
C GLY A 79 17.27 -3.90 -0.04
N HIS A 80 17.68 -4.89 0.75
CA HIS A 80 16.82 -5.98 1.16
C HIS A 80 17.05 -6.32 2.63
N GLY A 81 16.11 -7.02 3.24
CA GLY A 81 16.20 -7.53 4.61
C GLY A 81 15.21 -8.66 4.81
N THR A 82 14.77 -8.86 6.05
CA THR A 82 13.70 -9.81 6.36
C THR A 82 12.60 -9.16 7.18
N ILE A 83 11.38 -9.67 7.03
CA ILE A 83 10.24 -9.44 7.92
C ILE A 83 9.75 -10.81 8.37
N ASP A 84 9.78 -11.06 9.67
CA ASP A 84 9.46 -12.35 10.28
C ASP A 84 10.26 -13.50 9.64
N GLY A 85 11.55 -13.24 9.38
CA GLY A 85 12.47 -14.17 8.73
C GLY A 85 12.29 -14.35 7.22
N ARG A 86 11.26 -13.73 6.61
CA ARG A 86 10.98 -13.84 5.18
C ARG A 86 11.65 -12.69 4.43
N PRO A 87 12.34 -12.95 3.29
CA PRO A 87 13.03 -11.91 2.57
C PRO A 87 12.06 -10.88 1.99
N VAL A 88 12.48 -9.62 1.97
CA VAL A 88 11.75 -8.50 1.40
C VAL A 88 12.73 -7.48 0.80
N PHE A 89 12.37 -6.92 -0.35
CA PHE A 89 13.07 -5.79 -0.93
C PHE A 89 12.44 -4.48 -0.48
N VAL A 90 13.27 -3.45 -0.29
CA VAL A 90 12.81 -2.17 0.24
C VAL A 90 13.50 -1.00 -0.42
N PHE A 91 12.77 0.09 -0.53
CA PHE A 91 13.33 1.41 -0.77
C PHE A 91 12.64 2.45 0.11
N ALA A 92 13.41 3.39 0.64
CA ALA A 92 12.90 4.47 1.49
C ALA A 92 13.45 5.81 1.01
N GLU A 93 12.56 6.69 0.57
CA GLU A 93 12.92 8.03 0.12
C GLU A 93 13.35 8.90 1.32
N ASP A 94 14.47 9.60 1.18
CA ASP A 94 15.03 10.45 2.22
C ASP A 94 14.69 11.92 1.97
N PHE A 95 13.67 12.40 2.67
CA PHE A 95 13.21 13.78 2.56
C PHE A 95 14.28 14.82 2.98
N THR A 96 15.25 14.43 3.80
CA THR A 96 16.32 15.32 4.25
C THR A 96 17.34 15.64 3.13
N VAL A 97 17.33 14.84 2.06
CA VAL A 97 18.18 14.99 0.88
C VAL A 97 17.35 15.47 -0.30
N PHE A 98 17.53 16.74 -0.70
CA PHE A 98 16.80 17.36 -1.81
C PHE A 98 15.26 17.22 -1.73
N GLY A 99 14.68 17.16 -0.53
CA GLY A 99 13.24 16.96 -0.35
C GLY A 99 12.75 15.61 -0.85
N GLY A 100 13.60 14.57 -0.86
CA GLY A 100 13.26 13.25 -1.39
C GLY A 100 13.06 13.24 -2.91
N SER A 101 13.46 14.31 -3.61
CA SER A 101 13.15 14.46 -5.04
C SER A 101 13.84 13.40 -5.88
N LEU A 102 13.07 12.86 -6.83
CA LEU A 102 13.53 11.81 -7.74
C LEU A 102 14.39 12.42 -8.86
N GLY A 103 15.69 12.17 -8.79
CA GLY A 103 16.65 12.35 -9.88
C GLY A 103 16.96 11.02 -10.57
N LYS A 104 17.88 11.05 -11.54
CA LYS A 104 18.31 9.86 -12.31
C LYS A 104 18.80 8.73 -11.41
N VAL A 105 19.68 9.06 -10.45
CA VAL A 105 20.32 8.05 -9.60
C VAL A 105 19.33 7.45 -8.61
N VAL A 106 18.43 8.26 -8.04
CA VAL A 106 17.30 7.78 -7.25
C VAL A 106 16.49 6.76 -8.04
N ALA A 107 16.14 7.08 -9.28
CA ALA A 107 15.39 6.17 -10.14
C ALA A 107 16.15 4.89 -10.48
N ASP A 108 17.46 4.99 -10.79
CA ASP A 108 18.31 3.85 -11.09
C ASP A 108 18.38 2.87 -9.89
N LYS A 109 18.49 3.40 -8.66
CA LYS A 109 18.47 2.59 -7.43
C LYS A 109 17.13 1.88 -7.23
N ILE A 110 16.01 2.59 -7.35
CA ILE A 110 14.67 1.99 -7.20
C ILE A 110 14.43 0.93 -8.29
N CYS A 111 14.79 1.22 -9.55
CA CYS A 111 14.69 0.27 -10.65
C CYS A 111 15.47 -1.02 -10.35
N LYS A 112 16.70 -0.91 -9.84
CA LYS A 112 17.52 -2.07 -9.47
C LYS A 112 16.84 -2.93 -8.40
N ILE A 113 16.24 -2.31 -7.37
CA ILE A 113 15.51 -3.06 -6.33
C ILE A 113 14.29 -3.78 -6.89
N LEU A 114 13.51 -3.11 -7.75
CA LEU A 114 12.36 -3.74 -8.40
C LEU A 114 12.77 -4.89 -9.33
N ASP A 115 13.87 -4.73 -10.07
CA ASP A 115 14.40 -5.78 -10.95
C ASP A 115 14.83 -7.01 -10.11
N LEU A 116 15.60 -6.81 -9.03
CA LEU A 116 16.02 -7.89 -8.13
C LEU A 116 14.83 -8.57 -7.42
N ALA A 117 13.83 -7.80 -7.00
CA ALA A 117 12.61 -8.33 -6.38
C ALA A 117 11.87 -9.25 -7.34
N LEU A 118 11.74 -8.84 -8.61
CA LEU A 118 11.09 -9.63 -9.65
C LEU A 118 11.90 -10.89 -10.01
N GLU A 119 13.22 -10.76 -10.16
CA GLU A 119 14.12 -11.89 -10.46
C GLU A 119 14.11 -12.98 -9.37
N THR A 120 13.89 -12.59 -8.12
CA THR A 120 13.92 -13.50 -6.96
C THR A 120 12.55 -13.90 -6.44
N GLY A 121 11.47 -13.40 -7.04
CA GLY A 121 10.10 -13.65 -6.58
C GLY A 121 9.88 -13.20 -5.13
N THR A 122 10.32 -11.99 -4.78
CA THR A 122 10.30 -11.47 -3.41
C THR A 122 9.46 -10.19 -3.33
N PRO A 123 8.62 -10.00 -2.29
CA PRO A 123 7.84 -8.77 -2.14
C PRO A 123 8.70 -7.51 -2.08
N VAL A 124 8.11 -6.38 -2.47
CA VAL A 124 8.75 -5.06 -2.36
C VAL A 124 7.90 -4.07 -1.57
N VAL A 125 8.54 -3.35 -0.64
CA VAL A 125 7.92 -2.27 0.13
C VAL A 125 8.60 -0.93 -0.18
N GLY A 126 7.82 0.01 -0.71
CA GLY A 126 8.26 1.38 -0.99
C GLY A 126 7.79 2.37 0.07
N LEU A 127 8.73 2.99 0.79
CA LEU A 127 8.44 4.02 1.79
C LEU A 127 8.61 5.40 1.15
N LYS A 128 7.49 6.10 0.95
CA LYS A 128 7.37 7.33 0.15
C LYS A 128 7.39 8.57 1.04
N ASP A 129 8.29 9.49 0.71
CA ASP A 129 8.45 10.81 1.35
C ASP A 129 9.25 11.71 0.38
N SER A 130 8.58 12.12 -0.70
CA SER A 130 9.17 12.81 -1.85
C SER A 130 8.35 13.99 -2.33
N GLY A 131 9.03 15.13 -2.50
CA GLY A 131 8.48 16.33 -3.13
C GLY A 131 8.22 16.20 -4.64
N GLY A 132 8.49 15.04 -5.26
CA GLY A 132 8.24 14.79 -6.68
C GLY A 132 9.50 14.74 -7.53
N ALA A 133 9.41 15.17 -8.79
CA ALA A 133 10.53 15.16 -9.72
C ALA A 133 11.61 16.17 -9.30
N ARG A 134 12.89 15.80 -9.43
CA ARG A 134 13.98 16.77 -9.28
C ARG A 134 14.04 17.65 -10.53
N ILE A 135 13.57 18.89 -10.38
CA ILE A 135 13.44 19.85 -11.48
C ILE A 135 14.79 20.15 -12.13
N GLN A 136 15.86 20.21 -11.34
CA GLN A 136 17.23 20.51 -11.80
C GLN A 136 17.78 19.46 -12.77
N GLU A 137 17.25 18.23 -12.74
CA GLU A 137 17.64 17.14 -13.66
C GLU A 137 16.72 17.00 -14.88
N GLY A 138 15.64 17.79 -14.94
CA GLY A 138 14.76 17.94 -16.09
C GLY A 138 14.14 16.62 -16.57
N VAL A 139 14.20 16.37 -17.88
CA VAL A 139 13.61 15.19 -18.53
C VAL A 139 14.15 13.86 -17.98
N THR A 140 15.37 13.86 -17.44
CA THR A 140 15.99 12.66 -16.86
C THR A 140 15.22 12.15 -15.64
N SER A 141 14.66 13.06 -14.84
CA SER A 141 13.77 12.70 -13.72
C SER A 141 12.47 12.06 -14.22
N LEU A 142 11.93 12.54 -15.35
CA LEU A 142 10.70 11.99 -15.95
C LEU A 142 10.93 10.61 -16.58
N ASP A 143 12.06 10.41 -17.26
CA ASP A 143 12.51 9.08 -17.72
C ASP A 143 12.63 8.11 -16.54
N GLY A 144 13.21 8.58 -15.43
CA GLY A 144 13.29 7.82 -14.18
C GLY A 144 11.93 7.33 -13.68
N TYR A 145 10.92 8.21 -13.69
CA TYR A 145 9.55 7.81 -13.35
C TYR A 145 8.99 6.76 -14.30
N GLY A 146 9.10 6.95 -15.62
CA GLY A 146 8.61 6.01 -16.61
C GLY A 146 9.18 4.60 -16.43
N ARG A 147 10.48 4.52 -16.13
CA ARG A 147 11.18 3.24 -15.87
C ARG A 147 10.74 2.54 -14.59
N ILE A 148 10.37 3.29 -13.55
CA ILE A 148 9.79 2.73 -12.32
C ILE A 148 8.37 2.22 -12.61
N PHE A 149 7.54 3.00 -13.31
CA PHE A 149 6.16 2.61 -13.62
C PHE A 149 6.11 1.32 -14.45
N GLU A 150 7.00 1.20 -15.45
CA GLU A 150 7.12 -0.01 -16.25
C GLU A 150 7.38 -1.24 -15.37
N ARG A 151 8.26 -1.11 -14.36
CA ARG A 151 8.58 -2.20 -13.43
C ARG A 151 7.41 -2.50 -12.49
N ASN A 152 6.69 -1.48 -12.00
CA ASN A 152 5.49 -1.71 -11.20
C ASN A 152 4.46 -2.54 -11.96
N VAL A 153 4.23 -2.22 -13.24
CA VAL A 153 3.31 -2.97 -14.11
C VAL A 153 3.81 -4.39 -14.36
N ARG A 154 5.11 -4.58 -14.67
CA ARG A 154 5.70 -5.92 -14.88
C ARG A 154 5.64 -6.80 -13.63
N ALA A 155 5.70 -6.21 -12.44
CA ALA A 155 5.61 -6.91 -11.17
C ALA A 155 4.17 -7.16 -10.69
N SER A 156 3.17 -6.52 -11.30
CA SER A 156 1.77 -6.60 -10.88
C SER A 156 1.24 -8.03 -11.04
N GLY A 157 0.73 -8.61 -9.95
CA GLY A 157 0.29 -10.01 -9.91
C GLY A 157 1.43 -11.04 -9.98
N VAL A 158 2.70 -10.62 -9.82
CA VAL A 158 3.87 -11.51 -9.79
C VAL A 158 4.50 -11.52 -8.40
N ILE A 159 4.80 -10.34 -7.86
CA ILE A 159 5.27 -10.14 -6.49
C ILE A 159 4.36 -9.13 -5.79
N PRO A 160 4.09 -9.28 -4.48
CA PRO A 160 3.36 -8.27 -3.73
C PRO A 160 4.13 -6.94 -3.70
N GLN A 161 3.45 -5.86 -4.04
CA GLN A 161 3.98 -4.50 -4.05
C GLN A 161 3.18 -3.64 -3.06
N ILE A 162 3.87 -3.12 -2.03
CA ILE A 162 3.26 -2.32 -0.97
C ILE A 162 3.88 -0.93 -0.96
N SER A 163 3.03 0.10 -0.96
CA SER A 163 3.44 1.49 -0.81
C SER A 163 3.00 2.05 0.53
N VAL A 164 3.92 2.71 1.23
CA VAL A 164 3.64 3.38 2.52
C VAL A 164 3.96 4.85 2.36
N ILE A 165 2.93 5.70 2.40
CA ILE A 165 3.05 7.14 2.26
C ILE A 165 3.28 7.72 3.66
N MET A 166 4.50 8.20 3.90
CA MET A 166 4.95 8.67 5.22
C MET A 166 5.38 10.15 5.17
N GLY A 167 5.02 10.85 4.11
CA GLY A 167 5.32 12.25 3.88
C GLY A 167 4.64 12.77 2.61
N PRO A 168 5.08 13.91 2.05
CA PRO A 168 4.59 14.38 0.77
C PRO A 168 4.85 13.36 -0.34
N CYS A 169 3.92 13.26 -1.28
CA CYS A 169 4.07 12.50 -2.50
C CYS A 169 3.31 13.25 -3.60
N ALA A 170 4.03 14.04 -4.40
CA ALA A 170 3.42 14.99 -5.34
C ALA A 170 3.78 14.70 -6.81
N GLY A 171 2.86 15.05 -7.71
CA GLY A 171 3.08 14.98 -9.15
C GLY A 171 3.27 13.55 -9.65
N GLY A 172 4.35 13.31 -10.40
CA GLY A 172 4.66 11.97 -10.92
C GLY A 172 4.86 10.91 -9.82
N ALA A 173 5.22 11.31 -8.59
CA ALA A 173 5.49 10.39 -7.50
C ALA A 173 4.29 9.52 -7.11
N VAL A 174 3.06 10.02 -7.31
CA VAL A 174 1.84 9.31 -6.88
C VAL A 174 1.45 8.15 -7.78
N TYR A 175 1.92 8.13 -9.04
CA TYR A 175 1.51 7.08 -9.98
C TYR A 175 2.14 5.72 -9.67
N SER A 176 3.34 5.69 -9.09
CA SER A 176 3.94 4.41 -8.68
C SER A 176 3.13 3.74 -7.56
N PRO A 177 2.79 4.41 -6.44
CA PRO A 177 1.85 3.85 -5.45
C PRO A 177 0.50 3.43 -6.01
N ALA A 178 -0.08 4.22 -6.93
CA ALA A 178 -1.35 3.87 -7.57
C ALA A 178 -1.29 2.56 -8.40
N LEU A 179 -0.10 2.16 -8.85
CA LEU A 179 0.14 0.91 -9.57
C LEU A 179 0.49 -0.27 -8.65
N THR A 180 0.80 -0.02 -7.38
CA THR A 180 1.07 -1.07 -6.38
C THR A 180 -0.23 -1.64 -5.80
N ASP A 181 -0.15 -2.80 -5.14
CA ASP A 181 -1.32 -3.56 -4.69
C ASP A 181 -2.02 -2.89 -3.51
N PHE A 182 -1.25 -2.42 -2.53
CA PHE A 182 -1.77 -1.75 -1.33
C PHE A 182 -1.03 -0.45 -1.04
N VAL A 183 -1.81 0.55 -0.63
CA VAL A 183 -1.33 1.88 -0.26
C VAL A 183 -1.74 2.16 1.19
N PHE A 184 -0.74 2.29 2.05
CA PHE A 184 -0.87 2.74 3.42
C PHE A 184 -0.58 4.24 3.48
N GLN A 185 -1.34 5.00 4.24
CA GLN A 185 -1.09 6.44 4.44
C GLN A 185 -1.04 6.76 5.93
N VAL A 186 -0.02 7.52 6.35
CA VAL A 186 0.09 7.99 7.73
C VAL A 186 -0.73 9.27 7.88
N ASP A 187 -1.66 9.28 8.82
CA ASP A 187 -2.57 10.41 9.04
C ASP A 187 -1.79 11.69 9.44
N GLN A 188 -2.30 12.83 8.99
CA GLN A 188 -1.81 14.20 9.23
C GLN A 188 -0.36 14.53 8.82
N THR A 189 0.47 13.54 8.54
CA THR A 189 1.90 13.71 8.25
C THR A 189 2.27 13.35 6.81
N SER A 190 1.30 12.89 6.02
CA SER A 190 1.51 12.46 4.64
C SER A 190 0.38 12.89 3.70
N HIS A 191 0.73 13.22 2.45
CA HIS A 191 -0.22 13.71 1.46
C HIS A 191 0.11 13.19 0.06
N MET A 192 -0.91 12.87 -0.74
CA MET A 192 -0.78 12.50 -2.15
C MET A 192 -1.60 13.43 -3.05
N PHE A 193 -1.01 13.95 -4.12
CA PHE A 193 -1.77 14.65 -5.16
C PHE A 193 -0.95 14.79 -6.44
N ILE A 194 -1.64 14.83 -7.58
CA ILE A 194 -1.00 15.10 -8.88
C ILE A 194 -0.63 16.59 -8.98
N THR A 195 -1.57 17.46 -8.62
CA THR A 195 -1.42 18.91 -8.73
C THR A 195 -1.56 19.53 -7.36
N GLY A 196 -0.59 20.35 -6.94
CA GLY A 196 -0.62 20.98 -5.62
C GLY A 196 -1.66 22.08 -5.47
N PRO A 197 -2.06 22.44 -4.23
CA PRO A 197 -3.09 23.44 -3.97
C PRO A 197 -2.85 24.80 -4.63
N ASP A 198 -1.60 25.27 -4.68
CA ASP A 198 -1.25 26.56 -5.26
C ASP A 198 -1.60 26.64 -6.76
N VAL A 199 -1.43 25.52 -7.48
CA VAL A 199 -1.75 25.44 -8.91
C VAL A 199 -3.26 25.33 -9.12
N ILE A 200 -3.97 24.58 -8.26
CA ILE A 200 -5.43 24.48 -8.29
C ILE A 200 -6.05 25.87 -8.11
N ARG A 201 -5.59 26.62 -7.10
CA ARG A 201 -6.06 27.99 -6.84
C ARG A 201 -5.81 28.91 -8.02
N ALA A 202 -4.62 28.85 -8.62
CA ALA A 202 -4.26 29.70 -9.76
C ALA A 202 -5.10 29.43 -11.02
N VAL A 203 -5.54 28.18 -11.24
CA VAL A 203 -6.25 27.77 -12.46
C VAL A 203 -7.77 27.80 -12.29
N THR A 204 -8.28 27.36 -11.14
CA THR A 204 -9.72 27.15 -10.90
C THR A 204 -10.32 28.20 -9.98
N GLY A 205 -9.49 28.89 -9.19
CA GLY A 205 -9.94 29.77 -8.11
C GLY A 205 -10.34 29.04 -6.82
N GLU A 206 -10.30 27.71 -6.78
CA GLU A 206 -10.63 26.92 -5.59
C GLU A 206 -9.50 27.01 -4.55
N GLU A 207 -9.87 27.27 -3.29
CA GLU A 207 -8.95 27.24 -2.16
C GLU A 207 -9.14 25.94 -1.39
N VAL A 208 -8.07 25.17 -1.27
CA VAL A 208 -8.06 23.87 -0.58
C VAL A 208 -6.72 23.70 0.13
N THR A 209 -6.72 23.11 1.32
CA THR A 209 -5.47 22.79 2.03
C THR A 209 -4.83 21.50 1.49
N MET A 210 -3.56 21.23 1.81
CA MET A 210 -2.92 19.94 1.44
C MET A 210 -3.64 18.73 2.05
N GLU A 211 -4.15 18.88 3.28
CA GLU A 211 -4.88 17.82 3.98
C GLU A 211 -6.25 17.56 3.36
N GLU A 212 -7.01 18.61 3.01
CA GLU A 212 -8.31 18.45 2.34
C GLU A 212 -8.18 17.88 0.93
N LEU A 213 -7.09 18.24 0.23
CA LEU A 213 -6.84 17.80 -1.14
C LEU A 213 -6.37 16.34 -1.21
N GLY A 214 -5.39 15.98 -0.37
CA GLY A 214 -4.62 14.74 -0.52
C GLY A 214 -4.24 14.06 0.79
N GLY A 215 -4.83 14.49 1.91
CA GLY A 215 -4.66 13.85 3.21
C GLY A 215 -5.23 12.43 3.27
N ALA A 216 -4.96 11.73 4.37
CA ALA A 216 -5.32 10.33 4.53
C ALA A 216 -6.83 10.12 4.46
N SER A 217 -7.60 11.00 5.12
CA SER A 217 -9.07 10.94 5.12
C SER A 217 -9.65 11.13 3.71
N ALA A 218 -9.12 12.07 2.91
CA ALA A 218 -9.58 12.31 1.56
C ALA A 218 -9.42 11.06 0.67
N HIS A 219 -8.28 10.38 0.76
CA HIS A 219 -8.01 9.21 -0.05
C HIS A 219 -8.65 7.91 0.45
N ALA A 220 -8.82 7.77 1.77
CA ALA A 220 -9.37 6.57 2.38
C ALA A 220 -10.90 6.54 2.43
N SER A 221 -11.57 7.69 2.31
CA SER A 221 -13.05 7.76 2.38
C SER A 221 -13.72 8.28 1.11
N LYS A 222 -13.03 9.08 0.29
CA LYS A 222 -13.61 9.66 -0.93
C LYS A 222 -13.07 9.02 -2.20
N SER A 223 -11.75 9.07 -2.39
CA SER A 223 -11.16 8.65 -3.68
C SER A 223 -10.90 7.15 -3.81
N GLY A 224 -10.81 6.39 -2.71
CA GLY A 224 -10.48 4.97 -2.72
C GLY A 224 -9.04 4.65 -3.15
N VAL A 225 -8.12 5.61 -2.98
CA VAL A 225 -6.70 5.42 -3.33
C VAL A 225 -5.93 4.79 -2.16
N THR A 226 -6.30 5.15 -0.94
CA THR A 226 -5.63 4.69 0.29
C THR A 226 -6.41 3.53 0.88
N HIS A 227 -5.73 2.40 1.04
CA HIS A 227 -6.31 1.14 1.50
C HIS A 227 -6.35 1.07 3.03
N PHE A 228 -5.33 1.65 3.69
CA PHE A 228 -5.18 1.67 5.14
C PHE A 228 -4.67 3.02 5.62
N VAL A 229 -5.21 3.47 6.76
CA VAL A 229 -4.79 4.71 7.42
C VAL A 229 -4.33 4.39 8.84
N TYR A 230 -3.17 4.93 9.22
CA TYR A 230 -2.63 4.75 10.56
C TYR A 230 -2.21 6.08 11.17
N PRO A 231 -2.34 6.26 12.49
CA PRO A 231 -2.07 7.53 13.15
C PRO A 231 -0.57 7.86 13.20
N THR A 232 0.29 6.83 13.21
CA THR A 232 1.74 7.03 13.22
C THR A 232 2.45 6.19 12.17
N GLY A 233 3.65 6.64 11.81
CA GLY A 233 4.50 5.90 10.90
C GLY A 233 4.88 4.52 11.43
N LYS A 234 5.02 4.35 12.75
CA LYS A 234 5.33 3.06 13.35
C LYS A 234 4.16 2.09 13.21
N ASP A 235 2.95 2.53 13.54
CA ASP A 235 1.75 1.70 13.42
C ASP A 235 1.51 1.26 11.97
N ALA A 236 1.78 2.15 11.00
CA ALA A 236 1.72 1.80 9.58
C ALA A 236 2.73 0.70 9.20
N LEU A 237 3.96 0.76 9.71
CA LEU A 237 4.98 -0.25 9.42
C LEU A 237 4.67 -1.59 10.10
N ASP A 238 4.17 -1.57 11.34
CA ASP A 238 3.70 -2.78 12.04
C ASP A 238 2.54 -3.45 11.26
N ALA A 239 1.62 -2.64 10.74
CA ALA A 239 0.52 -3.15 9.91
C ALA A 239 1.00 -3.70 8.55
N VAL A 240 2.06 -3.14 7.96
CA VAL A 240 2.67 -3.69 6.75
C VAL A 240 3.28 -5.07 7.01
N ARG A 241 3.95 -5.25 8.16
CA ARG A 241 4.44 -6.58 8.58
C ARG A 241 3.28 -7.56 8.72
N TYR A 242 2.21 -7.12 9.36
CA TYR A 242 1.01 -7.94 9.56
C TYR A 242 0.32 -8.29 8.24
N LEU A 243 0.16 -7.35 7.29
CA LEU A 243 -0.32 -7.64 5.94
C LEU A 243 0.55 -8.71 5.26
N LEU A 244 1.87 -8.53 5.26
CA LEU A 244 2.80 -9.49 4.65
C LEU A 244 2.66 -10.89 5.27
N SER A 245 2.26 -11.01 6.54
CA SER A 245 1.99 -12.29 7.17
C SER A 245 0.86 -13.09 6.52
N PHE A 246 -0.04 -12.44 5.77
CA PHE A 246 -1.12 -13.10 5.02
C PHE A 246 -0.71 -13.49 3.61
N LEU A 247 0.23 -12.76 3.00
CA LEU A 247 0.54 -12.87 1.57
C LEU A 247 1.62 -13.92 1.30
N PRO A 248 1.60 -14.65 0.16
CA PRO A 248 2.76 -15.40 -0.30
C PRO A 248 3.89 -14.45 -0.71
N ARG A 249 5.08 -14.98 -0.99
CA ARG A 249 6.19 -14.13 -1.48
C ARG A 249 6.02 -13.70 -2.94
N ASN A 250 5.36 -14.53 -3.74
CA ASN A 250 5.11 -14.36 -5.16
C ASN A 250 3.92 -15.23 -5.59
N ASN A 251 3.49 -15.10 -6.84
CA ASN A 251 2.35 -15.83 -7.40
C ASN A 251 2.58 -17.34 -7.65
N MET A 252 3.80 -17.85 -7.45
CA MET A 252 4.12 -19.28 -7.58
C MET A 252 4.07 -20.02 -6.24
N GLU A 253 3.84 -19.30 -5.13
CA GLU A 253 3.71 -19.84 -3.79
C GLU A 253 2.27 -19.72 -3.29
N THR A 254 1.87 -20.61 -2.40
CA THR A 254 0.62 -20.46 -1.65
C THR A 254 0.84 -19.55 -0.43
N PRO A 255 -0.21 -18.87 0.06
CA PRO A 255 -0.15 -18.11 1.29
C PRO A 255 0.43 -18.91 2.47
N PRO A 256 1.16 -18.27 3.40
CA PRO A 256 1.74 -18.94 4.56
C PRO A 256 0.65 -19.52 5.48
N TYR A 257 0.89 -20.75 5.94
CA TYR A 257 0.05 -21.42 6.94
C TYR A 257 0.55 -21.12 8.36
N TYR A 258 -0.38 -20.87 9.28
CA TYR A 258 -0.10 -20.76 10.71
C TYR A 258 -0.99 -21.72 11.48
N ALA A 259 -0.43 -22.56 12.34
CA ALA A 259 -1.26 -23.49 13.12
C ALA A 259 -2.26 -22.69 13.99
N PRO A 260 -3.58 -22.90 13.80
CA PRO A 260 -4.58 -22.16 14.57
C PRO A 260 -4.59 -22.65 16.02
N ALA A 261 -4.93 -21.74 16.93
CA ALA A 261 -5.30 -22.11 18.30
C ALA A 261 -6.78 -22.52 18.39
N ASP A 262 -7.60 -22.01 17.47
CA ASP A 262 -9.03 -22.33 17.33
C ASP A 262 -9.24 -23.70 16.67
N SER A 263 -10.35 -24.36 17.02
CA SER A 263 -10.71 -25.66 16.46
C SER A 263 -11.44 -25.48 15.14
N PRO A 264 -11.05 -26.18 14.05
CA PRO A 264 -11.77 -26.12 12.77
C PRO A 264 -13.22 -26.63 12.89
N ASP A 265 -13.51 -27.49 13.87
CA ASP A 265 -14.85 -28.01 14.17
C ASP A 265 -15.68 -27.13 15.12
N ARG A 266 -15.24 -25.88 15.41
CA ARG A 266 -15.97 -25.00 16.34
C ARG A 266 -17.36 -24.67 15.80
N ALA A 267 -18.39 -25.01 16.58
CA ALA A 267 -19.75 -24.49 16.41
C ALA A 267 -19.92 -23.20 17.23
N ASP A 268 -20.69 -22.24 16.70
CA ASP A 268 -21.03 -20.99 17.40
C ASP A 268 -22.52 -20.69 17.26
N ASP A 269 -23.30 -21.15 18.26
CA ASP A 269 -24.76 -20.96 18.34
C ASP A 269 -25.18 -19.48 18.29
N ALA A 270 -24.27 -18.53 18.58
CA ALA A 270 -24.60 -17.12 18.48
C ALA A 270 -24.86 -16.67 17.04
N LEU A 271 -24.34 -17.39 16.02
CA LEU A 271 -24.60 -17.10 14.62
C LEU A 271 -26.09 -17.26 14.26
N ASP A 272 -26.80 -18.17 14.91
CA ASP A 272 -28.24 -18.42 14.70
C ASP A 272 -29.11 -17.21 15.02
N ALA A 273 -28.62 -16.28 15.85
CA ALA A 273 -29.35 -15.11 16.34
C ALA A 273 -28.90 -13.78 15.71
N ILE A 274 -27.90 -13.77 14.82
CA ILE A 274 -27.39 -12.51 14.23
C ILE A 274 -28.35 -11.93 13.20
N ILE A 275 -28.95 -12.80 12.39
CA ILE A 275 -29.84 -12.36 11.31
C ILE A 275 -31.19 -11.98 11.92
N PRO A 276 -31.66 -10.73 11.78
CA PRO A 276 -32.94 -10.32 12.34
C PRO A 276 -34.12 -11.02 11.65
N ASP A 277 -35.18 -11.31 12.41
CA ASP A 277 -36.44 -11.85 11.88
C ASP A 277 -37.11 -10.89 10.87
N GLU A 278 -37.00 -9.58 11.12
CA GLU A 278 -37.52 -8.55 10.23
C GLU A 278 -36.58 -8.31 9.03
N ALA A 279 -37.09 -8.53 7.82
CA ALA A 279 -36.29 -8.46 6.59
C ALA A 279 -35.69 -7.06 6.28
N ASN A 280 -36.26 -5.99 6.83
CA ASN A 280 -35.80 -4.61 6.69
C ASN A 280 -34.83 -4.17 7.80
N GLN A 281 -34.69 -4.94 8.88
CA GLN A 281 -33.76 -4.62 9.95
C GLN A 281 -32.32 -4.96 9.52
N PRO A 282 -31.38 -4.00 9.56
CA PRO A 282 -29.98 -4.28 9.26
C PRO A 282 -29.29 -5.01 10.41
N TYR A 283 -28.18 -5.67 10.09
CA TYR A 283 -27.22 -6.19 11.06
C TYR A 283 -25.81 -5.86 10.58
N ASP A 284 -24.82 -6.06 11.45
CA ASP A 284 -23.42 -5.84 11.12
C ASP A 284 -22.77 -7.14 10.65
N MET A 285 -22.44 -7.22 9.37
CA MET A 285 -21.79 -8.39 8.77
C MET A 285 -20.40 -8.67 9.37
N LYS A 286 -19.71 -7.67 9.93
CA LYS A 286 -18.42 -7.88 10.59
C LYS A 286 -18.54 -8.78 11.83
N LYS A 287 -19.72 -8.84 12.47
CA LYS A 287 -19.99 -9.77 13.57
C LYS A 287 -20.07 -11.23 13.12
N VAL A 288 -20.51 -11.48 11.89
CA VAL A 288 -20.47 -12.83 11.29
C VAL A 288 -19.02 -13.20 11.00
N ILE A 289 -18.28 -12.31 10.34
CA ILE A 289 -16.86 -12.50 10.01
C ILE A 289 -16.04 -12.83 11.26
N GLY A 290 -16.12 -12.00 12.31
CA GLY A 290 -15.36 -12.21 13.55
C GLY A 290 -15.77 -13.43 14.38
N ARG A 291 -16.81 -14.17 13.97
CA ARG A 291 -17.20 -15.45 14.58
C ARG A 291 -16.82 -16.65 13.73
N VAL A 292 -16.66 -16.47 12.42
CA VAL A 292 -16.32 -17.56 11.49
C VAL A 292 -14.82 -17.80 11.42
N PHE A 293 -14.02 -16.73 11.39
CA PHE A 293 -12.58 -16.84 11.20
C PHE A 293 -11.82 -17.01 12.52
N ASP A 294 -10.61 -17.55 12.41
CA ASP A 294 -9.73 -17.88 13.53
C ASP A 294 -9.52 -16.67 14.43
N ASP A 295 -9.66 -16.85 15.75
CA ASP A 295 -9.49 -15.83 16.79
C ASP A 295 -10.35 -14.56 16.62
N GLY A 296 -11.34 -14.59 15.71
CA GLY A 296 -12.12 -13.42 15.30
C GLY A 296 -11.30 -12.35 14.59
N ASP A 297 -10.12 -12.73 14.07
CA ASP A 297 -9.17 -11.82 13.46
C ASP A 297 -9.55 -11.50 12.00
N PHE A 298 -9.54 -10.20 11.67
CA PHE A 298 -9.92 -9.71 10.35
C PHE A 298 -9.19 -8.42 10.01
N PHE A 299 -8.32 -8.49 9.00
CA PHE A 299 -7.56 -7.36 8.49
C PHE A 299 -8.29 -6.70 7.31
N GLU A 300 -9.11 -5.71 7.63
CA GLU A 300 -9.99 -5.05 6.67
C GLU A 300 -9.27 -4.09 5.73
N VAL A 301 -9.56 -4.20 4.43
CA VAL A 301 -9.03 -3.35 3.37
C VAL A 301 -10.09 -2.31 2.98
N HIS A 302 -9.69 -1.05 2.82
CA HIS A 302 -10.60 0.05 2.47
C HIS A 302 -11.76 0.20 3.46
N GLU A 303 -11.50 0.09 4.76
CA GLU A 303 -12.55 0.17 5.80
C GLU A 303 -13.39 1.46 5.73
N ALA A 304 -12.78 2.58 5.36
CA ALA A 304 -13.45 3.89 5.27
C ALA A 304 -14.08 4.19 3.90
N TRP A 305 -13.91 3.31 2.88
CA TRP A 305 -14.39 3.53 1.51
C TRP A 305 -15.36 2.44 1.07
N ALA A 306 -16.46 2.82 0.41
CA ALA A 306 -17.51 1.91 -0.05
C ALA A 306 -17.96 0.92 1.05
N GLN A 307 -18.40 1.46 2.18
CA GLN A 307 -18.69 0.70 3.41
C GLN A 307 -19.89 -0.27 3.28
N ASN A 308 -20.65 -0.18 2.18
CA ASN A 308 -21.70 -1.12 1.78
C ASN A 308 -21.15 -2.50 1.35
N ILE A 309 -19.83 -2.63 1.15
CA ILE A 309 -19.13 -3.91 0.99
C ILE A 309 -17.86 -3.93 1.85
N VAL A 310 -17.65 -5.04 2.54
CA VAL A 310 -16.47 -5.31 3.37
C VAL A 310 -15.57 -6.27 2.62
N VAL A 311 -14.27 -5.95 2.56
CA VAL A 311 -13.25 -6.84 2.01
C VAL A 311 -12.02 -6.84 2.89
N GLY A 312 -11.32 -7.96 3.00
CA GLY A 312 -10.14 -8.05 3.86
C GLY A 312 -9.61 -9.47 3.99
N PHE A 313 -8.54 -9.62 4.75
CA PHE A 313 -7.89 -10.90 4.99
C PHE A 313 -8.27 -11.47 6.35
N ALA A 314 -8.44 -12.78 6.41
CA ALA A 314 -8.63 -13.52 7.66
C ALA A 314 -7.88 -14.86 7.56
N ARG A 315 -7.90 -15.66 8.63
CA ARG A 315 -7.48 -17.06 8.58
C ARG A 315 -8.63 -17.99 8.94
N LEU A 316 -8.69 -19.13 8.25
CA LEU A 316 -9.62 -20.21 8.55
C LEU A 316 -8.81 -21.51 8.63
N ASP A 317 -8.80 -22.15 9.81
CA ASP A 317 -7.95 -23.30 10.09
C ASP A 317 -6.47 -23.02 9.73
N GLY A 318 -6.00 -21.81 10.02
CA GLY A 318 -4.62 -21.42 9.77
C GLY A 318 -4.29 -20.98 8.35
N HIS A 319 -5.21 -21.10 7.40
CA HIS A 319 -5.02 -20.71 6.01
C HIS A 319 -5.53 -19.29 5.74
N THR A 320 -4.74 -18.46 5.06
CA THR A 320 -5.19 -17.12 4.62
C THR A 320 -6.41 -17.22 3.70
N MET A 321 -7.44 -16.47 4.03
CA MET A 321 -8.66 -16.31 3.23
C MET A 321 -8.86 -14.85 2.85
N GLY A 322 -9.25 -14.60 1.59
CA GLY A 322 -9.80 -13.33 1.15
C GLY A 322 -11.30 -13.33 1.40
N VAL A 323 -11.79 -12.36 2.18
CA VAL A 323 -13.20 -12.25 2.55
C VAL A 323 -13.84 -11.13 1.74
N VAL A 324 -15.02 -11.38 1.18
CA VAL A 324 -15.86 -10.37 0.53
C VAL A 324 -17.27 -10.49 1.08
N ALA A 325 -17.84 -9.41 1.61
CA ALA A 325 -19.13 -9.49 2.27
C ALA A 325 -19.96 -8.22 2.08
N ASN A 326 -21.25 -8.37 1.76
CA ASN A 326 -22.16 -7.22 1.77
C ASN A 326 -22.35 -6.71 3.20
N GLN A 327 -22.50 -5.39 3.40
CA GLN A 327 -22.75 -4.79 4.71
C GLN A 327 -24.17 -4.23 4.80
N PRO A 328 -25.13 -4.97 5.39
CA PRO A 328 -26.53 -4.53 5.46
C PRO A 328 -26.74 -3.23 6.26
N SER A 329 -25.84 -2.90 7.19
CA SER A 329 -25.93 -1.65 7.96
C SER A 329 -25.60 -0.40 7.15
N VAL A 330 -25.06 -0.54 5.94
CA VAL A 330 -24.69 0.57 5.05
C VAL A 330 -25.34 0.40 3.69
N LEU A 331 -26.17 1.37 3.29
CA LEU A 331 -26.94 1.33 2.03
C LEU A 331 -27.70 0.00 1.83
N ALA A 332 -28.16 -0.63 2.91
CA ALA A 332 -28.83 -1.93 2.90
C ALA A 332 -28.03 -3.07 2.23
N GLY A 333 -26.70 -2.94 2.11
CA GLY A 333 -25.83 -3.92 1.45
C GLY A 333 -25.90 -3.89 -0.08
N THR A 334 -26.51 -2.85 -0.70
CA THR A 334 -26.56 -2.71 -2.16
C THR A 334 -25.17 -2.55 -2.76
N LEU A 335 -24.97 -3.07 -3.98
CA LEU A 335 -23.77 -2.77 -4.76
C LEU A 335 -23.90 -1.43 -5.50
N ASP A 336 -22.84 -0.65 -5.51
CA ASP A 336 -22.73 0.61 -6.26
C ASP A 336 -21.38 0.66 -7.02
N ILE A 337 -21.09 1.78 -7.69
CA ILE A 337 -19.84 1.94 -8.45
C ILE A 337 -18.61 1.68 -7.56
N ALA A 338 -18.54 2.33 -6.40
CA ALA A 338 -17.37 2.26 -5.52
C ALA A 338 -17.19 0.86 -4.91
N ALA A 339 -18.28 0.22 -4.43
CA ALA A 339 -18.23 -1.14 -3.92
C ALA A 339 -17.80 -2.15 -4.98
N SER A 340 -18.27 -1.98 -6.22
CA SER A 340 -17.90 -2.84 -7.34
C SER A 340 -16.40 -2.73 -7.65
N GLU A 341 -15.84 -1.52 -7.64
CA GLU A 341 -14.41 -1.32 -7.84
C GLU A 341 -13.55 -1.86 -6.69
N LYS A 342 -13.95 -1.57 -5.44
CA LYS A 342 -13.31 -2.08 -4.22
C LYS A 342 -13.20 -3.61 -4.25
N ALA A 343 -14.33 -4.28 -4.42
CA ALA A 343 -14.37 -5.74 -4.38
C ALA A 343 -13.72 -6.36 -5.62
N ALA A 344 -13.88 -5.79 -6.81
CA ALA A 344 -13.27 -6.33 -8.02
C ALA A 344 -11.74 -6.37 -7.92
N ARG A 345 -11.13 -5.27 -7.45
CA ARG A 345 -9.67 -5.21 -7.30
C ARG A 345 -9.17 -6.19 -6.24
N PHE A 346 -9.89 -6.30 -5.12
CA PHE A 346 -9.55 -7.24 -4.04
C PHE A 346 -9.63 -8.71 -4.50
N VAL A 347 -10.70 -9.09 -5.22
CA VAL A 347 -10.88 -10.44 -5.76
C VAL A 347 -9.74 -10.81 -6.71
N ARG A 348 -9.39 -9.91 -7.64
CA ARG A 348 -8.28 -10.16 -8.57
C ARG A 348 -6.93 -10.25 -7.88
N PHE A 349 -6.70 -9.45 -6.83
CA PHE A 349 -5.48 -9.56 -6.03
C PHE A 349 -5.39 -10.93 -5.36
N CYS A 350 -6.49 -11.38 -4.72
CA CYS A 350 -6.51 -12.68 -4.06
C CYS A 350 -6.23 -13.81 -5.05
N ASP A 351 -6.87 -13.78 -6.22
CA ASP A 351 -6.65 -14.76 -7.27
C ASP A 351 -5.19 -14.80 -7.76
N ALA A 352 -4.60 -13.62 -8.04
CA ALA A 352 -3.22 -13.50 -8.50
C ALA A 352 -2.18 -14.06 -7.52
N PHE A 353 -2.52 -14.16 -6.23
CA PHE A 353 -1.63 -14.63 -5.17
C PHE A 353 -2.15 -15.89 -4.46
N ASN A 354 -2.96 -16.69 -5.15
CA ASN A 354 -3.41 -18.01 -4.67
C ASN A 354 -4.15 -17.96 -3.32
N ILE A 355 -4.84 -16.85 -3.02
CA ILE A 355 -5.62 -16.67 -1.81
C ILE A 355 -7.06 -17.11 -2.09
N PRO A 356 -7.57 -18.17 -1.45
CA PRO A 356 -8.96 -18.58 -1.58
C PRO A 356 -9.95 -17.49 -1.14
N LEU A 357 -11.15 -17.49 -1.73
CA LEU A 357 -12.17 -16.50 -1.48
C LEU A 357 -13.36 -17.07 -0.71
N VAL A 358 -13.78 -16.38 0.35
CA VAL A 358 -15.05 -16.60 1.05
C VAL A 358 -15.95 -15.38 0.83
N THR A 359 -17.15 -15.61 0.31
CA THR A 359 -18.12 -14.57 0.02
C THR A 359 -19.36 -14.70 0.88
N PHE A 360 -19.65 -13.73 1.75
CA PHE A 360 -20.91 -13.66 2.49
C PHE A 360 -21.90 -12.77 1.76
N VAL A 361 -23.02 -13.36 1.32
CA VAL A 361 -23.99 -12.69 0.44
C VAL A 361 -25.23 -12.27 1.24
N ASP A 362 -25.47 -10.95 1.28
CA ASP A 362 -26.73 -10.32 1.71
C ASP A 362 -26.96 -9.04 0.89
N VAL A 363 -27.32 -9.22 -0.38
CA VAL A 363 -27.44 -8.14 -1.37
C VAL A 363 -28.87 -8.07 -1.91
N PRO A 364 -29.56 -6.91 -1.78
CA PRO A 364 -30.89 -6.73 -2.35
C PRO A 364 -30.86 -6.36 -3.85
N GLY A 365 -29.69 -6.00 -4.39
CA GLY A 365 -29.47 -5.56 -5.76
C GLY A 365 -28.43 -4.44 -5.85
N PHE A 366 -28.42 -3.74 -6.97
CA PHE A 366 -27.62 -2.51 -7.15
C PHE A 366 -28.35 -1.28 -6.64
N LEU A 367 -27.61 -0.26 -6.22
CA LEU A 367 -28.13 1.04 -5.79
C LEU A 367 -28.77 1.76 -6.99
N PRO A 368 -30.07 2.06 -6.97
CA PRO A 368 -30.71 2.80 -8.06
C PRO A 368 -30.35 4.29 -8.01
N GLY A 369 -30.18 4.93 -9.17
CA GLY A 369 -30.02 6.38 -9.26
C GLY A 369 -29.47 6.84 -10.61
N VAL A 370 -29.90 8.03 -11.06
CA VAL A 370 -29.40 8.65 -12.30
C VAL A 370 -27.89 8.85 -12.25
N ASP A 371 -27.36 9.22 -11.08
CA ASP A 371 -25.91 9.40 -10.89
C ASP A 371 -25.12 8.08 -11.02
N GLN A 372 -25.71 6.94 -10.65
CA GLN A 372 -25.09 5.63 -10.87
C GLN A 372 -25.06 5.27 -12.36
N GLU A 373 -26.17 5.50 -13.07
CA GLU A 373 -26.26 5.26 -14.51
C GLU A 373 -25.30 6.15 -15.30
N HIS A 374 -25.31 7.47 -15.05
CA HIS A 374 -24.41 8.41 -15.70
C HIS A 374 -22.95 8.25 -15.26
N GLY A 375 -22.72 7.79 -14.03
CA GLY A 375 -21.41 7.36 -13.53
C GLY A 375 -20.91 6.06 -14.16
N GLY A 376 -21.74 5.37 -14.95
CA GLY A 376 -21.35 4.18 -15.71
C GLY A 376 -21.40 2.89 -14.90
N ILE A 377 -22.36 2.75 -13.98
CA ILE A 377 -22.53 1.55 -13.13
C ILE A 377 -22.48 0.23 -13.92
N ILE A 378 -22.98 0.19 -15.15
CA ILE A 378 -22.89 -1.01 -16.01
C ILE A 378 -21.43 -1.46 -16.19
N ARG A 379 -20.52 -0.52 -16.51
CA ARG A 379 -19.10 -0.82 -16.72
C ARG A 379 -18.37 -1.10 -15.41
N HIS A 380 -18.71 -0.38 -14.34
CA HIS A 380 -18.07 -0.53 -13.03
C HIS A 380 -18.53 -1.81 -12.30
N GLY A 381 -19.83 -2.10 -12.29
CA GLY A 381 -20.41 -3.35 -11.79
C GLY A 381 -19.89 -4.58 -12.53
N ALA A 382 -19.71 -4.49 -13.85
CA ALA A 382 -19.10 -5.55 -14.65
C ALA A 382 -17.67 -5.94 -14.21
N LYS A 383 -16.93 -5.05 -13.53
CA LYS A 383 -15.59 -5.38 -13.01
C LYS A 383 -15.65 -6.49 -11.95
N LEU A 384 -16.65 -6.47 -11.07
CA LEU A 384 -16.79 -7.48 -10.02
C LEU A 384 -17.21 -8.83 -10.60
N LEU A 385 -18.14 -8.80 -11.57
CA LEU A 385 -18.52 -9.97 -12.36
C LEU A 385 -17.28 -10.58 -13.06
N TYR A 386 -16.51 -9.74 -13.75
CA TYR A 386 -15.28 -10.17 -14.42
C TYR A 386 -14.29 -10.80 -13.44
N ALA A 387 -14.02 -10.14 -12.30
CA ALA A 387 -13.08 -10.60 -11.30
C ALA A 387 -13.46 -12.00 -10.75
N TYR A 388 -14.73 -12.23 -10.42
CA TYR A 388 -15.17 -13.54 -9.98
C TYR A 388 -15.18 -14.58 -11.10
N CYS A 389 -15.52 -14.23 -12.34
CA CYS A 389 -15.49 -15.16 -13.47
C CYS A 389 -14.07 -15.56 -13.89
N GLU A 390 -13.11 -14.63 -13.78
CA GLU A 390 -11.69 -14.87 -14.06
C GLU A 390 -11.04 -15.74 -12.97
N ALA A 391 -11.42 -15.53 -11.71
CA ALA A 391 -10.79 -16.17 -10.58
C ALA A 391 -10.83 -17.71 -10.65
N THR A 392 -9.66 -18.31 -10.47
CA THR A 392 -9.40 -19.76 -10.51
C THR A 392 -9.08 -20.34 -9.13
N VAL A 393 -8.77 -19.50 -8.14
CA VAL A 393 -8.66 -19.91 -6.73
C VAL A 393 -9.96 -20.55 -6.22
N PRO A 394 -9.88 -21.37 -5.14
CA PRO A 394 -11.08 -21.88 -4.49
C PRO A 394 -12.01 -20.73 -4.06
N ARG A 395 -13.30 -20.88 -4.34
CA ARG A 395 -14.35 -19.90 -4.04
C ARG A 395 -15.47 -20.59 -3.27
N LEU A 396 -15.81 -20.05 -2.11
CA LEU A 396 -16.94 -20.49 -1.29
C LEU A 396 -17.88 -19.30 -1.08
N SER A 397 -19.17 -19.49 -1.37
CA SER A 397 -20.19 -18.47 -1.12
C SER A 397 -21.20 -18.97 -0.10
N VAL A 398 -21.47 -18.14 0.91
CA VAL A 398 -22.48 -18.38 1.94
C VAL A 398 -23.55 -17.29 1.83
N VAL A 399 -24.73 -17.66 1.35
CA VAL A 399 -25.88 -16.75 1.33
C VAL A 399 -26.47 -16.70 2.74
N THR A 400 -26.38 -15.54 3.37
CA THR A 400 -26.85 -15.35 4.76
C THR A 400 -28.30 -14.89 4.81
N ARG A 401 -28.73 -14.05 3.85
CA ARG A 401 -30.11 -13.55 3.80
C ARG A 401 -30.60 -13.23 2.37
N LYS A 402 -30.27 -12.05 1.80
CA LYS A 402 -30.78 -11.62 0.48
C LYS A 402 -29.81 -11.98 -0.65
N ALA A 403 -30.36 -12.43 -1.77
CA ALA A 403 -29.62 -12.66 -3.01
C ALA A 403 -30.59 -12.52 -4.20
N TYR A 404 -30.86 -11.29 -4.61
CA TYR A 404 -31.78 -10.99 -5.72
C TYR A 404 -31.03 -10.48 -6.95
N GLY A 405 -31.54 -10.82 -8.14
CA GLY A 405 -31.03 -10.35 -9.44
C GLY A 405 -30.41 -11.45 -10.27
#